data_AF-A0A521GIY1-F1
#
_entry.id   AF-A0A521GIY1-F1
#
_cell.length_a   1.000
_cell.length_b   1.000
_cell.length_c   1.000
_cell.angle_alpha   90.00
_cell.angle_beta   90.00
_cell.angle_gamma   90.00
#
_symmetry.space_group_name_H-M   'P 1'
#
loop_
_entity.id
_entity.type
_entity.pdbx_description
1 polymer ?
#
loop_
_entity_poly.entity_id
_entity_poly.type
_entity_poly.pdbx_seq_one_letter_code
_entity_poly.pdbx_strand_id
1 'polypeptide(L)'
;MNYNVETIPTFDRQLKRLAKKFLSLKTDLKELTDSLAETPTQGTSLGNNCYKIRLSIRSKGRGKSGGSRVVTHVRVEGETVYLLSIYDKSERSNLIEGELDNLLTEVMNE
;
A
#
# COMPACT_ATOMS: atom_id res chain seq x y z
N MET A 1 6.26 -10.78 -17.71
CA MET A 1 4.88 -10.26 -17.59
C MET A 1 4.95 -9.02 -16.75
N ASN A 2 4.27 -7.95 -17.15
CA ASN A 2 4.26 -6.69 -16.43
C ASN A 2 2.82 -6.42 -16.01
N TYR A 3 2.56 -6.38 -14.71
CA TYR A 3 1.25 -6.06 -14.16
C TYR A 3 1.00 -4.56 -14.26
N ASN A 4 -0.24 -4.18 -14.54
CA ASN A 4 -0.68 -2.79 -14.40
C ASN A 4 -0.86 -2.48 -12.91
N VAL A 5 -0.47 -1.29 -12.46
CA VAL A 5 -0.63 -0.88 -11.06
C VAL A 5 -1.56 0.31 -11.00
N GLU A 6 -2.71 0.13 -10.36
CA GLU A 6 -3.77 1.12 -10.26
C GLU A 6 -4.05 1.47 -8.80
N THR A 7 -4.69 2.61 -8.58
CA THR A 7 -5.01 3.16 -7.26
C THR A 7 -6.50 3.42 -7.17
N ILE A 8 -7.10 3.09 -6.04
CA ILE A 8 -8.49 3.44 -5.77
C ILE A 8 -8.61 4.81 -5.08
N PRO A 9 -9.77 5.48 -5.12
CA PRO A 9 -9.95 6.80 -4.53
C PRO A 9 -9.58 6.88 -3.03
N THR A 10 -9.87 5.83 -2.26
CA THR A 10 -9.48 5.76 -0.85
C THR A 10 -7.96 5.79 -0.68
N PHE A 11 -7.20 5.07 -1.51
CA PHE A 11 -5.74 5.09 -1.50
C PHE A 11 -5.20 6.49 -1.82
N ASP A 12 -5.71 7.15 -2.87
CA ASP A 12 -5.23 8.47 -3.30
C ASP A 12 -5.40 9.54 -2.22
N ARG A 13 -6.55 9.53 -1.55
CA ARG A 13 -6.83 10.42 -0.41
C ARG A 13 -5.85 10.18 0.73
N GLN A 14 -5.56 8.93 1.05
CA GLN A 14 -4.62 8.54 2.11
C GLN A 14 -3.18 8.93 1.74
N LEU A 15 -2.76 8.66 0.49
CA LEU A 15 -1.46 9.02 -0.05
C LEU A 15 -1.25 10.54 0.01
N LYS A 16 -2.23 11.34 -0.42
CA LYS A 16 -2.14 12.81 -0.39
C LYS A 16 -1.90 13.34 1.03
N ARG A 17 -2.51 12.72 2.05
CA ARG A 17 -2.29 13.07 3.46
C ARG A 17 -0.87 12.68 3.90
N LEU A 18 -0.44 11.45 3.62
CA LEU A 18 0.86 10.94 4.06
C LEU A 18 2.04 11.60 3.33
N ALA A 19 1.88 11.96 2.05
CA ALA A 19 2.92 12.60 1.26
C ALA A 19 3.28 14.00 1.79
N LYS A 20 2.38 14.66 2.54
CA LYS A 20 2.68 15.90 3.28
C LYS A 20 3.57 15.65 4.50
N LYS A 21 3.47 14.46 5.09
CA LYS A 21 4.21 14.07 6.30
C LYS A 21 5.59 13.49 5.96
N PHE A 22 5.70 12.78 4.84
CA PHE A 22 6.89 12.05 4.43
C PHE A 22 7.36 12.46 3.04
N LEU A 23 8.44 13.26 3.01
CA LEU A 23 8.95 13.84 1.78
C LEU A 23 9.40 12.77 0.76
N SER A 24 9.95 11.64 1.24
CA SER A 24 10.38 10.53 0.37
C SER A 24 9.26 9.59 -0.03
N LEU A 25 8.03 9.73 0.49
CA LEU A 25 6.99 8.72 0.24
C LEU A 25 6.69 8.56 -1.24
N LYS A 26 6.73 9.63 -2.03
CA LYS A 26 6.50 9.55 -3.47
C LYS A 26 7.56 8.70 -4.18
N THR A 27 8.84 8.89 -3.84
CA THR A 27 9.93 8.10 -4.43
C THR A 27 9.91 6.66 -3.91
N ASP A 28 9.67 6.47 -2.62
CA ASP A 28 9.60 5.13 -2.00
C ASP A 28 8.39 4.34 -2.56
N LEU A 29 7.27 5.01 -2.83
CA LEU A 29 6.10 4.39 -3.44
C LEU A 29 6.34 4.07 -4.92
N LYS A 30 7.08 4.89 -5.65
CA LYS A 30 7.44 4.58 -7.03
C LYS A 30 8.27 3.30 -7.12
N GLU A 31 9.25 3.12 -6.23
CA GLU A 31 10.02 1.87 -6.15
C GLU A 31 9.11 0.67 -5.85
N LEU A 32 8.09 0.86 -5.00
CA LEU A 32 7.09 -0.18 -4.72
C LEU A 32 6.22 -0.50 -5.95
N THR A 33 5.74 0.51 -6.70
CA THR A 33 4.93 0.27 -7.89
C THR A 33 5.72 -0.45 -8.98
N ASP A 34 6.99 -0.06 -9.18
CA ASP A 34 7.88 -0.73 -10.14
C ASP A 34 8.07 -2.21 -9.74
N SER A 35 8.26 -2.49 -8.44
CA SER A 35 8.38 -3.85 -7.93
C SER A 35 7.08 -4.66 -8.04
N LEU A 36 5.92 -4.03 -7.85
CA LEU A 36 4.61 -4.68 -7.96
C LEU A 36 4.26 -5.05 -9.41
N ALA A 37 4.71 -4.25 -10.38
CA ALA A 37 4.54 -4.54 -11.80
C ALA A 37 5.28 -5.84 -12.19
N GLU A 38 6.42 -6.14 -11.57
CA GLU A 38 7.17 -7.37 -11.81
C GLU A 38 6.71 -8.54 -10.92
N THR A 39 6.47 -8.26 -9.64
CA THR A 39 6.09 -9.25 -8.63
C THR A 39 4.90 -8.74 -7.79
N PRO A 40 3.66 -9.04 -8.21
CA PRO A 40 2.45 -8.51 -7.59
C PRO A 40 2.13 -9.16 -6.24
N THR A 41 2.56 -10.40 -6.03
CA THR A 41 2.26 -11.22 -4.84
C THR A 41 3.36 -11.11 -3.78
N GLN A 42 3.70 -9.88 -3.40
CA GLN A 42 4.72 -9.61 -2.38
C GLN A 42 4.12 -9.18 -1.03
N GLY A 43 4.83 -9.48 0.05
CA GLY A 43 4.39 -9.16 1.42
C GLY A 43 3.64 -10.32 2.10
N THR A 44 2.77 -9.98 3.06
CA THR A 44 2.00 -10.96 3.83
C THR A 44 0.62 -11.16 3.20
N SER A 45 0.31 -12.37 2.75
CA SER A 45 -1.03 -12.71 2.26
C SER A 45 -2.09 -12.56 3.36
N LEU A 46 -3.22 -11.96 3.01
CA LEU A 46 -4.40 -11.80 3.86
C LEU A 46 -5.59 -12.65 3.38
N GLY A 47 -5.40 -13.49 2.35
CA GLY A 47 -6.50 -14.16 1.63
C GLY A 47 -7.08 -13.29 0.51
N ASN A 48 -7.97 -13.84 -0.33
CA ASN A 48 -8.64 -13.13 -1.43
C ASN A 48 -7.67 -12.39 -2.39
N ASN A 49 -6.51 -13.00 -2.69
CA ASN A 49 -5.31 -12.36 -3.31
C ASN A 49 -5.02 -10.94 -2.84
N CYS A 50 -5.25 -10.67 -1.56
CA CYS A 50 -4.88 -9.44 -0.88
C CYS A 50 -3.55 -9.64 -0.17
N TYR A 51 -2.68 -8.63 -0.25
CA TYR A 51 -1.37 -8.66 0.38
C TYR A 51 -1.10 -7.39 1.17
N LYS A 52 -0.43 -7.55 2.30
CA LYS A 52 0.02 -6.47 3.18
C LYS A 52 1.51 -6.28 3.02
N ILE A 53 1.90 -5.09 2.60
CA ILE A 53 3.29 -4.71 2.34
C ILE A 53 3.73 -3.68 3.37
N ARG A 54 4.92 -3.87 3.94
CA ARG A 54 5.53 -2.93 4.89
C ARG A 54 6.64 -2.17 4.18
N LEU A 55 6.32 -0.98 3.68
CA LEU A 55 7.26 -0.09 2.99
C LEU A 55 8.07 0.73 4.00
N SER A 56 9.39 0.67 3.91
CA SER A 56 10.27 1.51 4.75
C SER A 56 10.38 2.91 4.14
N ILE A 57 10.10 3.95 4.92
CA ILE A 57 10.16 5.33 4.44
C ILE A 57 11.50 5.97 4.79
N ARG A 58 12.27 6.36 3.76
CA ARG A 58 13.63 6.90 3.91
C ARG A 58 13.67 8.21 4.69
N SER A 59 12.68 9.07 4.48
CA SER A 59 12.58 10.40 5.10
C SER A 59 12.15 10.38 6.58
N LYS A 60 11.69 9.24 7.11
CA LYS A 60 11.24 9.13 8.50
C LYS A 60 12.37 8.69 9.43
N GLY A 61 13.20 9.67 9.83
CA GLY A 61 14.04 9.71 11.05
C GLY A 61 14.98 8.52 11.35
N ARG A 62 16.30 8.76 11.30
CA ARG A 62 17.38 7.84 11.69
C ARG A 62 17.34 7.50 13.19
N GLY A 63 16.94 6.29 13.56
CA GLY A 63 17.09 5.72 14.90
C GLY A 63 17.18 4.19 14.87
N LYS A 64 17.98 3.58 15.76
CA LYS A 64 18.47 2.18 15.68
C LYS A 64 17.40 1.07 15.77
N SER A 65 16.13 1.38 15.98
CA SER A 65 15.03 0.39 16.06
C SER A 65 13.71 0.84 15.41
N GLY A 66 13.64 2.06 14.89
CA GLY A 66 12.37 2.74 14.56
C GLY A 66 12.16 3.02 13.08
N GLY A 67 12.74 2.21 12.19
CA GLY A 67 12.51 2.29 10.74
C GLY A 67 11.01 2.34 10.49
N SER A 68 10.52 3.53 10.18
CA SER A 68 9.11 3.78 10.26
C SER A 68 8.47 3.37 8.95
N ARG A 69 7.50 2.48 9.10
CA ARG A 69 6.90 1.78 7.97
C ARG A 69 5.56 2.39 7.62
N VAL A 70 5.36 2.56 6.34
CA VAL A 70 4.03 2.71 5.78
C VAL A 70 3.54 1.32 5.42
N VAL A 71 2.31 1.02 5.79
CA VAL A 71 1.66 -0.22 5.39
C VAL A 71 0.81 0.07 4.17
N THR A 72 0.98 -0.74 3.13
CA THR A 72 0.16 -0.71 1.92
C THR A 72 -0.58 -2.04 1.78
N HIS A 73 -1.87 -1.99 1.47
CA HIS A 73 -2.66 -3.16 1.09
C HIS A 73 -2.86 -3.17 -0.41
N VAL A 74 -2.68 -4.33 -1.02
CA VAL A 74 -2.85 -4.51 -2.47
C VAL A 74 -3.74 -5.70 -2.77
N ARG A 75 -4.48 -5.64 -3.87
CA ARG A 75 -5.26 -6.76 -4.42
C ARG A 75 -4.76 -7.06 -5.83
N VAL A 76 -4.50 -8.33 -6.10
CA VAL A 76 -4.11 -8.79 -7.45
C VAL A 76 -5.32 -9.40 -8.13
N GLU A 77 -5.71 -8.86 -9.28
CA GLU A 77 -6.85 -9.31 -10.09
C GLU A 77 -6.48 -9.30 -11.57
N GLY A 78 -6.50 -10.48 -12.20
CA GLY A 78 -6.00 -10.65 -13.57
C GLY A 78 -4.54 -10.21 -13.68
N GLU A 79 -4.28 -9.24 -14.56
CA GLU A 79 -2.98 -8.60 -14.77
C GLU A 79 -2.86 -7.22 -14.09
N THR A 80 -3.78 -6.89 -13.18
CA THR A 80 -3.82 -5.61 -12.47
C THR A 80 -3.56 -5.79 -10.97
N VAL A 81 -2.80 -4.85 -10.39
CA VAL A 81 -2.55 -4.71 -8.97
C VAL A 81 -3.21 -3.41 -8.50
N TYR A 82 -4.24 -3.55 -7.68
CA TYR A 82 -4.92 -2.42 -7.07
C TYR A 82 -4.27 -2.08 -5.72
N LEU A 83 -3.81 -0.84 -5.57
CA LEU A 83 -3.38 -0.28 -4.30
C LEU A 83 -4.63 0.17 -3.53
N LEU A 84 -4.97 -0.56 -2.46
CA LEU A 84 -6.22 -0.40 -1.72
C LEU A 84 -6.14 0.68 -0.63
N SER A 85 -5.10 0.60 0.20
CA SER A 85 -4.94 1.50 1.34
C SER A 85 -3.48 1.69 1.71
N ILE A 86 -3.16 2.87 2.21
CA ILE A 86 -1.84 3.26 2.70
C ILE A 86 -1.94 4.02 4.03
N TYR A 87 -1.17 3.62 5.03
CA TYR A 87 -1.16 4.31 6.33
C TYR A 87 0.17 4.19 7.07
N ASP A 88 0.45 5.15 7.94
CA ASP A 88 1.61 5.12 8.83
C ASP A 88 1.40 4.10 9.96
N LYS A 89 2.33 3.14 10.11
CA LYS A 89 2.25 2.09 11.14
C LYS A 89 2.26 2.63 12.57
N SER A 90 2.76 3.87 12.79
CA SER A 90 2.67 4.54 14.10
C SER A 90 1.31 5.18 14.36
N GLU A 91 0.52 5.47 13.33
CA GLU A 91 -0.86 5.98 13.48
C GLU A 91 -1.86 4.84 13.60
N ARG A 92 -1.57 3.70 12.95
CA ARG A 92 -2.49 2.58 12.87
C ARG A 92 -1.74 1.25 12.81
N SER A 93 -2.21 0.24 13.56
CA SER A 93 -1.59 -1.09 13.58
C SER A 93 -2.06 -2.01 12.46
N ASN A 94 -3.37 -2.06 12.24
CA ASN A 94 -4.00 -2.92 11.24
C ASN A 94 -5.29 -2.27 10.69
N LEU A 95 -5.80 -2.81 9.58
CA LEU A 95 -7.18 -2.55 9.16
C LEU A 95 -8.15 -3.00 10.26
N ILE A 96 -9.29 -2.33 10.37
CA ILE A 96 -10.37 -2.74 11.28
C ILE A 96 -11.20 -3.83 10.57
N GLU A 97 -11.88 -4.66 11.34
CA GLU A 97 -12.82 -5.65 10.80
C GLU A 97 -13.82 -5.02 9.83
N GLY A 98 -14.06 -5.69 8.69
CA GLY A 98 -14.93 -5.21 7.60
C GLY A 98 -14.33 -4.12 6.70
N GLU A 99 -13.20 -3.51 7.05
CA GLU A 99 -12.62 -2.46 6.22
C GLU A 99 -11.98 -3.01 4.94
N LEU A 100 -11.37 -4.19 5.00
CA LEU A 100 -10.83 -4.84 3.80
C LEU A 100 -11.95 -5.13 2.79
N ASP A 101 -13.12 -5.55 3.26
CA ASP A 101 -14.29 -5.82 2.41
C ASP A 101 -14.82 -4.54 1.75
N ASN A 102 -14.82 -3.43 2.48
CA ASN A 102 -15.17 -2.12 1.93
C ASN A 102 -14.19 -1.69 0.83
N LEU A 103 -12.88 -1.86 1.05
CA LEU A 103 -11.85 -1.55 0.05
C LEU A 103 -11.98 -2.45 -1.19
N LEU A 104 -12.33 -3.73 -1.01
CA LEU A 104 -12.57 -4.65 -2.11
C LEU A 104 -13.83 -4.29 -2.90
N THR A 105 -14.85 -3.78 -2.22
CA THR A 105 -16.07 -3.28 -2.86
C THR A 105 -15.78 -2.08 -3.75
N GLU A 106 -14.83 -1.20 -3.39
CA GLU A 106 -14.40 -0.11 -4.28
C GLU A 106 -13.80 -0.64 -5.58
N VAL A 107 -12.93 -1.66 -5.51
CA VAL A 107 -12.33 -2.29 -6.71
C VAL A 107 -13.37 -2.98 -7.59
N MET A 108 -14.35 -3.67 -7.00
CA MET A 108 -15.40 -4.38 -7.76
C MET A 108 -16.41 -3.44 -8.46
N ASN A 109 -16.40 -2.15 -8.14
CA ASN A 109 -17.31 -1.15 -8.72
C ASN A 109 -16.63 -0.27 -9.78
N GLU A 110 -15.33 -0.47 -10.06
CA GLU A 110 -14.59 0.13 -11.18
C GLU A 110 -14.66 -0.76 -12.43
#